data_AF-A0A6C0JET7-F1
#
_entry.id   AF-A0A6C0JET7-F1
#
_cell.length_a   1.000
_cell.length_b   1.000
_cell.length_c   1.000
_cell.angle_alpha   90.00
_cell.angle_beta   90.00
_cell.angle_gamma   90.00
#
_symmetry.space_group_name_H-M   'P 1'
#
loop_
_entity.id
_entity.type
_entity.pdbx_description
1 polymer ?
#
loop_
_entity_poly.entity_id
_entity_poly.type
_entity_poly.pdbx_seq_one_letter_code
_entity_poly.pdbx_strand_id
1 'polypeptide(L)'
;MNNTDNKDSTDNVDSTDNKYNILRDMLSFINIEFTDINTLIGTEIDRDVFLMPFVIDKFKNYQNDLKKKGYKSSYLTSLQKNNIVKQQFPAINTMRQILKCNDLKLKPKNQSLGYNKSTGSKIIKRSFIITPLSVENL
;
A
#
# COMPACT_ATOMS: atom_id res chain seq x y z
N MET A 1 -5.80 -41.22 -34.17
CA MET A 1 -6.68 -41.47 -33.00
C MET A 1 -5.75 -41.78 -31.83
N ASN A 2 -5.59 -41.00 -30.78
CA ASN A 2 -6.20 -39.74 -30.38
C ASN A 2 -5.10 -38.84 -29.80
N ASN A 3 -5.25 -37.55 -30.09
CA ASN A 3 -4.57 -36.46 -29.43
C ASN A 3 -5.09 -36.33 -28.00
N THR A 4 -4.23 -36.02 -27.02
CA THR A 4 -4.64 -35.25 -25.85
C THR A 4 -3.43 -34.54 -25.25
N ASP A 5 -3.23 -33.33 -25.76
CA ASP A 5 -2.44 -32.28 -25.14
C ASP A 5 -2.94 -32.03 -23.72
N ASN A 6 -2.10 -32.27 -22.71
CA ASN A 6 -2.24 -31.66 -21.39
C ASN A 6 -1.33 -30.42 -21.35
N LYS A 7 -1.84 -29.31 -21.91
CA LYS A 7 -1.44 -27.96 -21.52
C LYS A 7 -2.38 -27.52 -20.41
N ASP A 8 -1.92 -27.52 -19.17
CA ASP A 8 -2.32 -26.46 -18.26
C ASP A 8 -1.36 -26.35 -17.06
N SER A 9 -1.29 -25.14 -16.50
CA SER A 9 -0.64 -24.72 -15.25
C SER A 9 0.87 -24.38 -15.25
N THR A 10 1.27 -23.34 -16.00
CA THR A 10 2.55 -22.62 -15.76
C THR A 10 2.46 -21.08 -15.76
N ASP A 11 1.28 -20.47 -15.63
CA ASP A 11 1.13 -19.02 -15.81
C ASP A 11 0.77 -18.21 -14.53
N ASN A 12 0.63 -18.83 -13.35
CA ASN A 12 0.16 -18.15 -12.13
C ASN A 12 1.23 -17.83 -11.07
N VAL A 13 2.41 -18.45 -11.14
CA VAL A 13 3.46 -18.27 -10.11
C VAL A 13 4.19 -16.93 -10.30
N ASP A 14 4.44 -16.52 -11.53
CA ASP A 14 5.24 -15.33 -11.88
C ASP A 14 4.55 -13.99 -11.52
N SER A 15 3.22 -13.91 -11.60
CA SER A 15 2.49 -12.66 -11.33
C SER A 15 2.32 -12.36 -9.84
N THR A 16 2.24 -13.40 -9.01
CA THR A 16 1.97 -13.27 -7.58
C THR A 16 3.24 -12.87 -6.84
N ASP A 17 4.36 -13.52 -7.14
CA ASP A 17 5.67 -13.20 -6.57
C ASP A 17 6.08 -11.75 -6.87
N ASN A 18 5.78 -11.25 -8.07
CA ASN A 18 6.07 -9.88 -8.46
C ASN A 18 5.25 -8.84 -7.63
N LYS A 19 3.96 -9.12 -7.35
CA LYS A 19 3.13 -8.22 -6.50
C LYS A 19 3.63 -8.16 -5.05
N TYR A 20 4.06 -9.30 -4.51
CA TYR A 20 4.59 -9.40 -3.15
C TYR A 20 5.92 -8.67 -3.02
N ASN A 21 6.82 -8.82 -3.99
CA ASN A 21 8.11 -8.13 -3.99
C ASN A 21 7.92 -6.61 -4.06
N ILE A 22 6.95 -6.14 -4.85
CA ILE A 22 6.61 -4.71 -4.91
C ILE A 22 6.09 -4.19 -3.59
N LEU A 23 5.18 -4.95 -2.94
CA LEU A 23 4.67 -4.57 -1.63
C LEU A 23 5.80 -4.49 -0.59
N ARG A 24 6.72 -5.45 -0.61
CA ARG A 24 7.92 -5.47 0.25
C ARG A 24 8.81 -4.26 0.02
N ASP A 25 9.18 -3.97 -1.22
CA ASP A 25 9.99 -2.80 -1.57
C ASP A 25 9.34 -1.51 -1.03
N MET A 26 8.04 -1.35 -1.20
CA MET A 26 7.32 -0.15 -0.77
C MET A 26 7.17 -0.03 0.74
N LEU A 27 7.00 -1.15 1.45
CA LEU A 27 6.95 -1.15 2.92
C LEU A 27 8.33 -0.89 3.52
N SER A 28 9.42 -1.33 2.86
CA SER A 28 10.79 -1.01 3.28
C SER A 28 11.06 0.51 3.29
N PHE A 29 10.39 1.29 2.43
CA PHE A 29 10.55 2.75 2.38
C PHE A 29 10.12 3.46 3.67
N ILE A 30 9.25 2.80 4.44
CA ILE A 30 8.73 3.24 5.73
C ILE A 30 9.22 2.35 6.88
N ASN A 31 10.31 1.62 6.67
CA ASN A 31 10.97 0.73 7.63
C ASN A 31 10.07 -0.40 8.16
N ILE A 32 9.22 -0.95 7.30
CA ILE A 32 8.40 -2.13 7.60
C ILE A 32 8.89 -3.29 6.75
N GLU A 33 9.41 -4.31 7.42
CA GLU A 33 9.86 -5.56 6.80
C GLU A 33 8.91 -6.69 7.15
N PHE A 34 8.72 -7.63 6.22
CA PHE A 34 7.90 -8.82 6.46
C PHE A 34 8.36 -9.99 5.60
N THR A 35 8.24 -11.20 6.15
CA THR A 35 8.48 -12.47 5.44
C THR A 35 7.17 -13.06 4.92
N ASP A 36 6.16 -13.18 5.78
CA ASP A 36 4.81 -13.62 5.45
C ASP A 36 3.84 -12.42 5.45
N ILE A 37 2.98 -12.33 4.42
CA ILE A 37 1.99 -11.25 4.29
C ILE A 37 1.01 -11.22 5.46
N ASN A 38 0.73 -12.36 6.09
CA ASN A 38 -0.18 -12.42 7.23
C ASN A 38 0.38 -11.65 8.44
N THR A 39 1.71 -11.53 8.57
CA THR A 39 2.32 -10.76 9.67
C THR A 39 2.11 -9.26 9.51
N LEU A 40 1.72 -8.78 8.33
CA LEU A 40 1.34 -7.38 8.13
C LEU A 40 0.01 -7.05 8.79
N ILE A 41 -0.89 -8.02 8.94
CA ILE A 41 -2.21 -7.78 9.53
C ILE A 41 -2.05 -7.30 10.98
N GLY A 42 -2.71 -6.19 11.31
CA GLY A 42 -2.61 -5.55 12.61
C GLY A 42 -1.45 -4.56 12.75
N THR A 43 -0.54 -4.48 11.77
CA THR A 43 0.54 -3.48 11.77
C THR A 43 -0.04 -2.08 11.74
N GLU A 44 0.31 -1.26 12.74
CA GLU A 44 -0.09 0.14 12.83
C GLU A 44 1.02 1.05 12.31
N ILE A 45 0.64 1.96 11.41
CA ILE A 45 1.54 2.89 10.73
C ILE A 45 1.06 4.30 11.01
N ASP A 46 1.93 5.14 11.57
CA ASP A 46 1.61 6.55 11.80
C ASP A 46 1.42 7.29 10.48
N ARG A 47 0.35 8.07 10.38
CA ARG A 47 0.03 8.81 9.14
C ARG A 47 1.17 9.71 8.73
N ASP A 48 1.83 10.31 9.71
CA ASP A 48 2.87 11.31 9.49
C ASP A 48 4.11 10.72 8.79
N VAL A 49 4.35 9.41 8.90
CA VAL A 49 5.39 8.70 8.14
C VAL A 49 5.17 8.87 6.64
N PHE A 50 3.93 8.76 6.16
CA PHE A 50 3.61 8.95 4.75
C PHE A 50 3.67 10.41 4.28
N LEU A 51 3.75 11.36 5.21
CA LEU A 51 3.84 12.79 4.90
C LEU A 51 5.29 13.28 4.86
N MET A 52 6.24 12.45 5.30
CA MET A 52 7.65 12.81 5.28
C MET A 52 8.09 13.03 3.82
N PRO A 53 8.76 14.16 3.50
CA PRO A 53 9.15 14.47 2.13
C PRO A 53 9.94 13.36 1.45
N PHE A 54 10.90 12.74 2.17
CA PHE A 54 11.69 11.65 1.62
C PHE A 54 10.86 10.39 1.30
N VAL A 55 9.80 10.09 2.07
CA VAL A 55 8.90 8.96 1.78
C VAL A 55 8.11 9.26 0.53
N ILE A 56 7.58 10.48 0.42
CA ILE A 56 6.86 10.93 -0.78
C ILE A 56 7.76 10.82 -2.02
N ASP A 57 9.02 11.23 -1.92
CA ASP A 57 9.99 11.14 -3.02
C ASP A 57 10.35 9.69 -3.39
N LYS A 58 10.56 8.80 -2.41
CA LYS A 58 10.78 7.37 -2.66
C LYS A 58 9.61 6.76 -3.43
N PHE A 59 8.38 7.02 -2.97
CA PHE A 59 7.16 6.52 -3.62
C PHE A 59 6.99 7.08 -5.03
N LYS A 60 7.31 8.37 -5.23
CA LYS A 60 7.29 9.02 -6.54
C LYS A 60 8.28 8.37 -7.50
N ASN A 61 9.54 8.20 -7.08
CA ASN A 61 10.59 7.66 -7.94
C ASN A 61 10.31 6.21 -8.33
N TYR A 62 9.67 5.45 -7.43
CA TYR A 62 9.29 4.08 -7.66
C TYR A 62 8.11 3.88 -8.64
N GLN A 63 7.37 4.94 -9.01
CA GLN A 63 6.22 4.84 -9.93
C GLN A 63 6.60 4.27 -11.31
N ASN A 64 7.79 4.60 -11.81
CA ASN A 64 8.26 4.07 -13.08
C ASN A 64 8.52 2.56 -12.98
N ASP A 65 9.01 2.09 -11.84
CA ASP A 65 9.26 0.67 -11.62
C ASP A 65 7.94 -0.10 -11.43
N LEU A 66 6.94 0.50 -10.77
CA LEU A 66 5.58 -0.06 -10.73
C LEU A 66 5.01 -0.28 -12.14
N LYS A 67 5.19 0.70 -13.05
CA LYS A 67 4.75 0.57 -14.44
C LYS A 67 5.49 -0.53 -15.19
N LYS A 68 6.83 -0.58 -15.06
CA LYS A 68 7.66 -1.63 -15.67
C LYS A 68 7.26 -3.02 -15.19
N LYS A 69 6.87 -3.16 -13.93
CA LYS A 69 6.41 -4.41 -13.32
C LYS A 69 4.96 -4.76 -13.64
N GLY A 70 4.30 -4.04 -14.56
CA GLY A 70 3.01 -4.42 -15.13
C GLY A 70 1.79 -3.67 -14.57
N TYR A 71 1.95 -2.76 -13.60
CA TYR A 71 0.83 -1.95 -13.14
C TYR A 71 0.43 -0.89 -14.17
N LYS A 72 -0.87 -0.83 -14.46
CA LYS A 72 -1.43 0.10 -15.46
C LYS A 72 -2.00 1.35 -14.80
N SER A 73 -1.72 2.52 -15.38
CA SER A 73 -2.27 3.80 -14.90
C SER A 73 -3.78 3.96 -15.13
N SER A 74 -4.37 3.14 -15.99
CA SER A 74 -5.83 3.03 -16.14
C SER A 74 -6.49 2.41 -14.90
N TYR A 75 -5.76 1.59 -14.15
CA TYR A 75 -6.25 0.92 -12.95
C TYR A 75 -5.76 1.60 -11.66
N LEU A 76 -4.51 2.08 -11.64
CA LEU A 76 -3.92 2.76 -10.50
C LEU A 76 -3.79 4.26 -10.73
N THR A 77 -4.62 5.06 -10.04
CA THR A 77 -4.54 6.52 -10.12
C THR A 77 -3.21 7.07 -9.60
N SER A 78 -2.51 6.33 -8.73
CA SER A 78 -1.14 6.66 -8.29
C SER A 78 -0.10 6.66 -9.43
N LEU A 79 -0.38 6.03 -10.57
CA LEU A 79 0.55 5.99 -11.70
C LEU A 79 0.26 7.04 -12.78
N GLN A 80 -0.79 7.85 -12.60
CA GLN A 80 -1.14 8.92 -13.53
C GLN A 80 -0.10 10.04 -13.47
N LYS A 81 0.21 10.64 -14.63
CA LYS A 81 1.25 11.67 -14.78
C LYS A 81 1.11 12.85 -13.79
N ASN A 82 -0.12 13.20 -13.44
CA ASN A 82 -0.43 14.35 -12.59
C ASN A 82 -0.83 13.95 -11.16
N ASN A 83 -0.57 12.72 -10.72
CA ASN A 83 -0.99 12.25 -9.38
C ASN A 83 -0.49 13.23 -8.30
N ILE A 84 0.79 13.60 -8.34
CA ILE A 84 1.42 14.36 -7.26
C ILE A 84 0.81 15.75 -7.11
N VAL A 85 0.39 16.35 -8.22
CA VAL A 85 -0.23 17.69 -8.25
C VAL A 85 -1.70 17.62 -7.83
N LYS A 86 -2.40 16.54 -8.20
CA LYS A 86 -3.85 16.41 -7.96
C LYS A 86 -4.20 15.74 -6.64
N GLN A 87 -3.32 14.92 -6.08
CA GLN A 87 -3.57 14.13 -4.89
C GLN A 87 -2.99 14.81 -3.66
N GLN A 88 -3.83 15.06 -2.66
CA GLN A 88 -3.41 15.66 -1.39
C GLN A 88 -2.41 14.76 -0.62
N PHE A 89 -2.51 13.44 -0.78
CA PHE A 89 -1.67 12.44 -0.07
C PHE A 89 -1.19 11.33 -1.02
N PRO A 90 -0.22 11.63 -1.91
CA PRO A 90 0.20 10.72 -2.98
C PRO A 90 0.80 9.40 -2.44
N ALA A 91 1.63 9.46 -1.40
CA ALA A 91 2.24 8.26 -0.79
C ALA A 91 1.17 7.34 -0.17
N ILE A 92 0.24 7.90 0.60
CA ILE A 92 -0.87 7.14 1.22
C ILE A 92 -1.75 6.49 0.12
N ASN A 93 -2.09 7.24 -0.93
CA ASN A 93 -2.91 6.69 -2.01
C ASN A 93 -2.21 5.54 -2.73
N THR A 94 -0.91 5.69 -3.01
CA THR A 94 -0.10 4.66 -3.67
C THR A 94 -0.02 3.40 -2.79
N MET A 95 0.33 3.53 -1.51
CA MET A 95 0.37 2.39 -0.58
C MET A 95 -0.99 1.69 -0.48
N ARG A 96 -2.08 2.45 -0.38
CA ARG A 96 -3.45 1.90 -0.32
C ARG A 96 -3.80 1.08 -1.56
N GLN A 97 -3.44 1.58 -2.73
CA GLN A 97 -3.69 0.89 -4.00
C GLN A 97 -2.88 -0.41 -4.11
N ILE A 98 -1.62 -0.39 -3.71
CA ILE A 98 -0.74 -1.56 -3.75
C ILE A 98 -1.16 -2.61 -2.74
N LEU A 99 -1.54 -2.22 -1.51
CA LEU A 99 -2.13 -3.13 -0.54
C LEU A 99 -3.42 -3.77 -1.08
N LYS A 100 -4.29 -3.00 -1.76
CA LYS A 100 -5.52 -3.53 -2.37
C LYS A 100 -5.22 -4.59 -3.44
N CYS A 101 -4.13 -4.43 -4.20
CA CYS A 101 -3.68 -5.43 -5.17
C CYS A 101 -3.15 -6.73 -4.54
N ASN A 102 -2.93 -6.72 -3.22
CA ASN A 102 -2.49 -7.86 -2.41
C ASN A 102 -3.57 -8.24 -1.36
N ASP A 103 -4.84 -7.95 -1.62
CA ASP A 103 -5.99 -8.28 -0.75
C ASP A 103 -5.91 -7.71 0.69
N LEU A 104 -5.19 -6.60 0.85
CA LEU A 104 -5.05 -5.84 2.09
C LEU A 104 -5.61 -4.42 1.96
N LYS A 105 -5.85 -3.75 3.09
CA LYS A 105 -6.26 -2.34 3.14
C LYS A 105 -5.68 -1.61 4.34
N LEU A 106 -5.47 -0.30 4.19
CA LEU A 106 -5.22 0.62 5.30
C LEU A 106 -6.54 1.05 5.94
N LYS A 107 -6.83 0.56 7.15
CA LYS A 107 -7.97 1.00 7.96
C LYS A 107 -7.54 2.22 8.79
N PRO A 108 -8.18 3.40 8.64
CA PRO A 108 -7.83 4.57 9.43
C PRO A 108 -8.16 4.35 10.91
N LYS A 109 -7.28 4.85 11.78
CA LYS A 109 -7.43 4.86 13.24
C LYS A 109 -7.14 6.25 13.77
N ASN A 110 -8.03 6.77 14.61
CA ASN A 110 -7.85 8.04 15.30
C ASN A 110 -7.80 7.77 16.80
N GLN A 111 -6.75 8.24 17.47
CA GLN A 111 -6.59 8.13 18.91
C GLN A 111 -6.50 9.52 19.54
N SER A 112 -7.30 9.74 20.60
CA SER A 112 -7.22 10.95 21.41
C SER A 112 -5.99 10.87 22.31
N LEU A 113 -5.09 11.85 22.21
CA LEU A 113 -3.94 11.99 23.11
C LEU A 113 -4.19 13.03 24.22
N GLY A 114 -5.44 13.47 24.37
CA GLY A 114 -5.85 14.51 25.30
C GLY A 114 -5.94 15.87 24.62
N TYR A 115 -5.62 16.93 25.36
CA TYR A 115 -5.76 18.32 24.92
C TYR A 115 -4.42 19.03 25.07
N ASN A 116 -4.11 19.91 24.12
CA ASN A 116 -2.99 20.82 24.22
C ASN A 116 -3.26 21.77 25.39
N LYS A 117 -2.38 21.74 26.40
CA LYS A 117 -2.55 22.52 27.64
C LYS A 117 -2.53 24.04 27.40
N SER A 118 -1.86 24.50 26.35
CA SER A 118 -1.72 25.93 26.04
C SER A 118 -2.86 26.45 25.17
N THR A 119 -3.34 25.66 24.21
CA THR A 119 -4.38 26.10 23.26
C THR A 119 -5.77 25.56 23.56
N GLY A 120 -5.90 24.57 24.44
CA GLY A 120 -7.14 23.84 24.72
C GLY A 120 -7.60 22.92 23.58
N SER A 121 -6.85 22.83 22.47
CA SER A 121 -7.26 22.04 21.30
C SER A 121 -7.03 20.54 21.50
N LYS A 122 -7.94 19.69 21.02
CA LYS A 122 -7.81 18.23 21.10
C LYS A 122 -6.63 17.74 20.25
N ILE A 123 -5.76 16.91 20.83
CA ILE A 123 -4.65 16.28 20.14
C ILE A 123 -5.13 14.92 19.62
N ILE A 124 -5.08 14.74 18.30
CA ILE A 124 -5.51 13.50 17.63
C ILE A 124 -4.32 12.90 16.92
N LYS A 125 -3.91 11.70 17.36
CA LYS A 125 -3.00 10.84 16.61
C LYS A 125 -3.77 10.15 15.50
N ARG A 126 -3.27 10.25 14.27
CA ARG A 126 -3.85 9.57 13.09
C ARG A 126 -2.88 8.50 12.63
N SER A 127 -3.36 7.28 12.55
CA SER A 127 -2.60 6.12 12.09
C SER A 127 -3.46 5.26 11.17
N PHE A 128 -2.85 4.25 10.58
CA PHE A 128 -3.51 3.25 9.76
C PHE A 128 -3.16 1.87 10.27
N ILE A 129 -4.13 0.97 10.36
CA ILE A 129 -3.91 -0.44 10.64
C ILE A 129 -4.06 -1.22 9.33
N ILE A 130 -3.08 -2.06 8.99
CA ILE A 130 -3.23 -2.98 7.87
C ILE A 130 -4.21 -4.08 8.25
N THR A 131 -5.24 -4.29 7.43
CA THR A 131 -6.28 -5.30 7.63
C THR A 131 -6.56 -6.03 6.32
N PRO A 132 -7.13 -7.25 6.33
CA PRO A 132 -7.57 -7.89 5.11
C PRO A 132 -8.67 -7.06 4.43
N LEU A 133 -8.67 -7.05 3.10
CA LEU A 133 -9.64 -6.30 2.31
C LEU A 133 -11.08 -6.79 2.62
N SER A 134 -11.24 -8.10 2.79
CA SER A 134 -12.50 -8.83 2.98
C SER A 134 -13.20 -8.64 4.33
N VAL A 135 -12.59 -8.00 5.32
CA VAL A 135 -13.27 -7.76 6.61
C VAL A 135 -14.12 -6.49 6.52
N GLU A 136 -15.32 -6.62 5.97
CA GLU A 136 -16.46 -5.79 6.32
C GLU A 136 -17.24 -6.50 7.43
N ASN A 137 -17.46 -5.79 8.55
CA ASN A 137 -18.25 -6.14 9.73
C ASN A 137 -17.59 -7.07 10.77
N LEU A 138 -17.15 -6.45 11.87
CA LEU A 138 -17.41 -6.91 13.24
C LEU A 138 -17.73 -5.66 14.09
#